data_AF-Q75UX1-F1
#
_entry.id   AF-Q75UX1-F1
#
_cell.length_a   1.000
_cell.length_b   1.000
_cell.length_c   1.000
_cell.angle_alpha   90.00
_cell.angle_beta   90.00
_cell.angle_gamma   90.00
#
_symmetry.space_group_name_H-M   'P 1'
#
loop_
_entity.id
_entity.type
_entity.pdbx_description
1 polymer ?
#
loop_
_entity_poly.entity_id
_entity_poly.type
_entity_poly.pdbx_seq_one_letter_code
_entity_poly.pdbx_strand_id
1 'polypeptide(L)'
;NVHHETGGLVHIKEQNQANYPHYCDRSQPYGCPAGQAAYYGRGPIQLSWNFNYKAAGDHLRINLLNDPWQVERNAATSWKTALWYWMTQRGPGTMTPHSAMVNSRGFGETIRS
;
A
#
# COMPACT_ATOMS: atom_id res chain seq x y z
N ASN A 1 8.04 5.78 9.53
CA ASN A 1 6.88 5.43 8.68
C ASN A 1 6.56 3.96 8.80
N VAL A 2 7.35 3.02 8.25
CA VAL A 2 7.08 1.56 8.38
C VAL A 2 6.80 1.08 9.81
N HIS A 3 7.64 1.45 10.78
CA HIS A 3 7.42 1.09 12.18
C HIS A 3 6.09 1.63 12.74
N HIS A 4 5.68 2.83 12.33
CA HIS A 4 4.43 3.44 12.75
C HIS A 4 3.22 2.69 12.18
N GLU A 5 3.24 2.37 10.88
CA GLU A 5 2.14 1.68 10.18
C GLU A 5 1.86 0.26 10.69
N THR A 6 2.87 -0.42 11.22
CA THR A 6 2.80 -1.86 11.52
C THR A 6 2.90 -2.19 13.00
N GLY A 7 2.98 -1.18 13.88
CA GLY A 7 3.30 -1.40 15.30
C GLY A 7 4.66 -2.07 15.48
N GLY A 8 5.67 -1.62 14.75
CA GLY A 8 7.02 -2.20 14.78
C GLY A 8 7.14 -3.54 14.07
N LEU A 9 6.50 -3.69 12.90
CA LEU A 9 6.46 -4.91 12.08
C LEU A 9 5.75 -6.10 12.73
N VAL A 10 5.05 -5.91 13.85
CA VAL A 10 4.26 -6.95 14.51
C VAL A 10 3.02 -7.32 13.67
N HIS A 11 2.45 -6.35 12.96
CA HIS A 11 1.23 -6.55 12.17
C HIS A 11 1.52 -6.65 10.67
N ILE A 12 1.19 -7.82 10.10
CA ILE A 12 1.29 -8.09 8.66
C ILE A 12 0.08 -7.53 7.91
N LYS A 13 -1.09 -7.48 8.56
CA LYS A 13 -2.35 -7.01 7.98
C LYS A 13 -3.13 -6.17 8.99
N GLU A 14 -4.05 -5.37 8.47
CA GLU A 14 -4.96 -4.54 9.26
C GLU A 14 -5.71 -5.39 10.29
N GLN A 15 -5.77 -4.90 11.54
CA GLN A 15 -6.34 -5.65 12.65
C GLN A 15 -7.86 -5.69 12.64
N ASN A 16 -8.51 -4.56 12.31
CA ASN A 16 -9.96 -4.46 12.36
C ASN A 16 -10.61 -5.05 11.11
N GLN A 17 -10.98 -6.33 11.20
CA GLN A 17 -11.60 -7.05 10.07
C GLN A 17 -12.96 -6.48 9.65
N ALA A 18 -13.66 -5.76 10.53
CA ALA A 18 -14.93 -5.12 10.19
C ALA A 18 -14.75 -4.05 9.08
N ASN A 19 -13.56 -3.48 8.96
CA ASN A 19 -13.26 -2.46 7.96
C ASN A 19 -12.96 -3.04 6.56
N TYR A 20 -12.66 -4.33 6.45
CA TYR A 20 -12.15 -4.91 5.20
C TYR A 20 -13.04 -4.64 3.97
N PRO A 21 -14.39 -4.65 4.06
CA PRO A 21 -15.25 -4.35 2.92
C PRO A 21 -15.19 -2.90 2.41
N HIS A 22 -14.60 -1.96 3.16
CA HIS A 22 -14.53 -0.55 2.78
C HIS A 22 -13.55 -0.28 1.63
N TYR A 23 -12.50 -1.08 1.51
CA TYR A 23 -11.36 -0.81 0.61
C TYR A 23 -11.58 -1.26 -0.84
N CYS A 24 -12.83 -1.38 -1.27
CA CYS A 24 -13.18 -1.69 -2.64
C CYS A 24 -13.93 -0.51 -3.25
N ASP A 25 -13.20 0.26 -4.06
CA ASP A 25 -13.79 1.30 -4.90
C ASP A 25 -14.41 0.65 -6.14
N ARG A 26 -15.74 0.53 -6.13
CA ARG A 26 -16.52 -0.05 -7.23
C ARG A 26 -16.65 0.88 -8.44
N SER A 27 -16.25 2.15 -8.33
CA SER A 27 -16.24 3.07 -9.48
C SER A 27 -15.09 2.77 -10.45
N GLN A 28 -14.07 2.01 -10.00
CA GLN A 28 -12.97 1.58 -10.85
C GLN A 28 -13.47 0.59 -11.92
N PRO A 29 -13.07 0.73 -13.20
CA PRO A 29 -13.56 -0.11 -14.30
C PRO A 29 -13.15 -1.58 -14.17
N TYR A 30 -12.07 -1.87 -13.44
CA TYR A 30 -11.61 -3.23 -13.13
C TYR A 30 -12.24 -3.80 -11.86
N GLY A 31 -13.02 -3.01 -11.12
CA GLY A 31 -13.71 -3.43 -9.91
C GLY A 31 -12.80 -4.06 -8.87
N CYS A 32 -13.29 -5.15 -8.28
CA CYS A 32 -12.69 -5.82 -7.12
C CYS A 32 -12.67 -7.35 -7.34
N PRO A 33 -11.86 -7.86 -8.29
CA PRO A 33 -11.92 -9.26 -8.72
C PRO A 33 -11.54 -10.25 -7.62
N ALA A 34 -10.66 -9.89 -6.69
CA ALA A 34 -10.36 -10.71 -5.51
C ALA A 34 -11.47 -10.72 -4.44
N GLY A 35 -12.54 -9.93 -4.61
CA GLY A 35 -13.65 -9.78 -3.68
C GLY A 35 -13.73 -8.43 -2.99
N GLN A 36 -14.92 -8.06 -2.52
CA GLN A 36 -15.20 -6.76 -1.86
C GLN A 36 -14.29 -6.50 -0.65
N ALA A 37 -14.03 -7.54 0.15
CA ALA A 37 -13.29 -7.44 1.40
C ALA A 37 -11.81 -7.85 1.26
N ALA A 38 -11.25 -7.78 0.05
CA ALA A 38 -9.92 -8.32 -0.23
C ALA A 38 -8.77 -7.30 -0.20
N TYR A 39 -9.06 -6.00 -0.14
CA TYR A 39 -8.05 -4.93 -0.34
C TYR A 39 -7.76 -4.10 0.94
N TYR A 40 -7.92 -4.72 2.10
CA TYR A 40 -7.49 -4.17 3.39
C TYR A 40 -5.97 -4.00 3.48
N GLY A 41 -5.52 -3.30 4.52
CA GLY A 41 -4.11 -2.98 4.75
C GLY A 41 -3.23 -4.22 4.87
N ARG A 42 -2.15 -4.29 4.09
CA ARG A 42 -1.12 -5.35 4.19
C ARG A 42 0.30 -4.81 4.06
N GLY A 43 1.23 -5.51 4.70
CA GLY A 43 2.67 -5.29 4.59
C GLY A 43 3.17 -4.00 5.27
N PRO A 44 4.44 -3.63 5.03
CA PRO A 44 5.14 -2.57 5.76
C PRO A 44 4.54 -1.16 5.63
N ILE A 45 3.76 -0.92 4.57
CA ILE A 45 3.07 0.36 4.32
C ILE A 45 1.55 0.24 4.45
N GLN A 46 1.04 -0.90 4.94
CA GLN A 46 -0.39 -1.20 5.02
C GLN A 46 -1.15 -0.85 3.73
N LEU A 47 -0.66 -1.38 2.59
CA LEU A 47 -1.24 -1.15 1.27
C LEU A 47 -2.73 -1.49 1.29
N SER A 48 -3.56 -0.50 0.97
CA SER A 48 -5.02 -0.57 1.05
C SER A 48 -5.64 -0.01 -0.22
N TRP A 49 -6.88 -0.40 -0.53
CA TRP A 49 -7.67 -0.04 -1.72
C TRP A 49 -7.29 -0.76 -3.02
N ASN A 50 -8.30 -1.28 -3.73
CA ASN A 50 -8.16 -1.98 -5.02
C ASN A 50 -7.32 -1.21 -6.05
N PHE A 51 -7.47 0.11 -6.15
CA PHE A 51 -6.68 0.91 -7.08
C PHE A 51 -5.18 0.97 -6.75
N ASN A 52 -4.81 0.95 -5.47
CA ASN A 52 -3.40 0.90 -5.06
C ASN A 52 -2.81 -0.49 -5.31
N TYR A 53 -3.57 -1.56 -5.05
CA TYR A 53 -3.15 -2.92 -5.42
C TYR A 53 -2.95 -3.05 -6.93
N LYS A 54 -3.83 -2.44 -7.74
CA LYS A 54 -3.66 -2.38 -9.20
C LYS A 54 -2.40 -1.62 -9.60
N ALA A 55 -2.21 -0.39 -9.10
CA ALA A 55 -1.09 0.47 -9.46
C ALA A 55 0.27 -0.12 -9.04
N ALA A 56 0.35 -0.67 -7.82
CA ALA A 56 1.54 -1.37 -7.34
C ALA A 56 1.82 -2.63 -8.16
N GLY A 57 0.77 -3.39 -8.46
CA GLY A 57 0.88 -4.61 -9.26
C GLY A 57 1.40 -4.36 -10.67
N ASP A 58 0.88 -3.31 -11.34
CA ASP A 58 1.35 -2.91 -12.67
C ASP A 58 2.83 -2.51 -12.66
N HIS A 59 3.23 -1.69 -11.68
CA HIS A 59 4.62 -1.21 -11.58
C HIS A 59 5.61 -2.35 -11.29
N LEU A 60 5.23 -3.26 -10.39
CA LEU A 60 6.06 -4.39 -9.98
C LEU A 60 5.95 -5.59 -10.94
N ARG A 61 5.01 -5.56 -11.88
CA ARG A 61 4.63 -6.68 -12.76
C ARG A 61 4.22 -7.93 -11.96
N ILE A 62 3.41 -7.72 -10.91
CA ILE A 62 2.85 -8.76 -10.05
C ILE A 62 1.33 -8.55 -10.02
N ASN A 63 0.51 -9.58 -10.25
CA ASN A 63 -0.94 -9.43 -10.31
C ASN A 63 -1.61 -9.28 -8.92
N LEU A 64 -1.32 -8.17 -8.24
CA LEU A 64 -1.79 -7.87 -6.90
C LEU A 64 -3.29 -7.53 -6.85
N LEU A 65 -3.91 -7.14 -7.98
CA LEU A 65 -5.36 -6.91 -8.03
C LEU A 65 -6.14 -8.23 -7.88
N ASN A 66 -5.71 -9.30 -8.57
CA ASN A 66 -6.39 -10.59 -8.47
C ASN A 66 -5.88 -11.46 -7.31
N ASP A 67 -4.65 -11.21 -6.84
CA ASP A 67 -4.07 -11.90 -5.70
C ASP A 67 -3.44 -10.91 -4.69
N PRO A 68 -4.27 -10.14 -3.97
CA PRO A 68 -3.79 -9.17 -2.98
C PRO A 68 -3.12 -9.85 -1.77
N TRP A 69 -3.41 -11.13 -1.50
CA TRP A 69 -2.82 -11.88 -0.39
C TRP A 69 -1.33 -12.17 -0.59
N GLN A 70 -0.74 -11.93 -1.76
CA GLN A 70 0.73 -12.03 -1.89
C GLN A 70 1.46 -11.05 -0.98
N VAL A 71 0.87 -9.89 -0.69
CA VAL A 71 1.50 -8.86 0.15
C VAL A 71 1.64 -9.33 1.60
N GLU A 72 0.76 -10.21 2.09
CA GLU A 72 0.86 -10.81 3.42
C GLU A 72 1.58 -12.17 3.44
N ARG A 73 1.66 -12.87 2.30
CA ARG A 73 2.26 -14.22 2.22
C ARG A 73 3.71 -14.23 1.74
N ASN A 74 4.16 -13.21 1.01
CA ASN A 74 5.50 -13.15 0.42
C ASN A 74 6.24 -11.88 0.88
N ALA A 75 7.29 -12.07 1.69
CA ALA A 75 8.06 -10.96 2.25
C ALA A 75 8.70 -10.06 1.17
N ALA A 76 9.21 -10.62 0.07
CA ALA A 76 9.80 -9.84 -1.01
C ALA A 76 8.75 -8.99 -1.73
N THR A 77 7.56 -9.54 -2.00
CA THR A 77 6.43 -8.78 -2.53
C THR A 77 5.99 -7.68 -1.56
N SER A 78 5.92 -7.99 -0.26
CA SER A 78 5.58 -7.05 0.80
C SER A 78 6.52 -5.84 0.86
N TRP A 79 7.83 -6.07 0.81
CA TRP A 79 8.80 -4.98 0.81
C TRP A 79 8.84 -4.21 -0.51
N LYS A 80 8.62 -4.89 -1.64
CA LYS A 80 8.50 -4.22 -2.95
C LYS A 80 7.33 -3.23 -2.99
N THR A 81 6.18 -3.54 -2.38
CA THR A 81 5.05 -2.59 -2.34
C THR A 81 5.37 -1.39 -1.46
N ALA A 82 6.06 -1.58 -0.33
CA ALA A 82 6.50 -0.47 0.52
C ALA A 82 7.50 0.46 -0.18
N LEU A 83 8.48 -0.12 -0.90
CA LEU A 83 9.44 0.65 -1.69
C LEU A 83 8.76 1.34 -2.89
N TRP A 84 7.83 0.67 -3.57
CA TRP A 84 7.04 1.28 -4.63
C TRP A 84 6.33 2.54 -4.14
N TYR A 85 5.67 2.49 -2.97
CA TYR A 85 5.03 3.66 -2.38
C TYR A 85 6.05 4.78 -2.14
N TRP A 86 7.14 4.46 -1.43
CA TRP A 86 8.19 5.41 -1.08
C TRP A 86 8.81 6.13 -2.28
N MET A 87 9.01 5.40 -3.38
CA MET A 87 9.72 5.88 -4.55
C MET A 87 8.80 6.61 -5.53
N THR A 88 7.51 6.26 -5.60
CA THR A 88 6.63 6.66 -6.71
C THR A 88 5.37 7.39 -6.30
N GLN A 89 4.89 7.21 -5.07
CA GLN A 89 3.62 7.77 -4.62
C GLN A 89 3.83 9.05 -3.81
N ARG A 90 2.87 9.97 -3.94
CA ARG A 90 2.85 11.24 -3.19
C ARG A 90 1.78 11.25 -2.10
N GLY A 91 0.90 10.24 -2.08
CA GLY A 91 -0.30 10.18 -1.25
C GLY A 91 -1.05 11.52 -1.21
N PRO A 92 -1.43 12.03 -0.03
CA PRO A 92 -2.07 13.34 0.11
C PRO A 92 -1.10 14.53 0.03
N GLY A 93 0.20 14.27 -0.10
CA GLY A 93 1.25 15.28 -0.19
C GLY A 93 1.51 15.77 -1.61
N THR A 94 2.63 16.48 -1.79
CA THR A 94 2.99 17.12 -3.07
C THR A 94 4.20 16.48 -3.77
N MET A 95 4.92 15.58 -3.08
CA MET A 95 6.13 14.92 -3.58
C MET A 95 6.24 13.51 -3.03
N THR A 96 7.16 12.69 -3.56
CA THR A 96 7.39 11.35 -3.01
C THR A 96 8.21 11.41 -1.73
N PRO A 97 8.05 10.47 -0.79
CA PRO A 97 8.91 10.36 0.39
C PRO A 97 10.40 10.29 0.03
N HIS A 98 10.74 9.58 -1.04
CA HIS A 98 12.10 9.55 -1.56
C HIS A 98 12.59 10.96 -1.91
N SER A 99 11.83 11.70 -2.71
CA SER A 99 12.17 13.07 -3.14
C SER A 99 12.29 14.02 -1.96
N ALA A 100 11.46 13.86 -0.94
CA ALA A 100 11.54 14.65 0.28
C ALA A 100 12.88 14.48 0.99
N MET A 101 13.36 13.23 1.10
CA MET A 101 14.62 12.94 1.78
C MET A 101 15.85 13.30 0.95
N VAL A 102 15.91 12.92 -0.33
CA VAL A 102 17.11 13.14 -1.16
C VAL A 102 17.30 14.61 -1.56
N ASN A 103 16.23 15.42 -1.54
CA ASN A 103 16.30 16.86 -1.82
C ASN A 103 16.20 17.72 -0.56
N SER A 104 16.42 17.14 0.63
CA SER A 104 16.45 17.85 1.92
C SER A 104 15.20 18.70 2.21
N ARG A 105 14.02 18.23 1.79
CA ARG A 105 12.72 18.89 2.07
C ARG A 105 12.19 18.58 3.47
N GLY A 106 12.84 17.66 4.18
CA GLY A 106 12.58 17.32 5.58
C GLY A 106 11.68 16.11 5.76
N PHE A 107 11.83 15.44 6.90
CA PHE A 107 11.08 14.22 7.22
C PHE A 107 9.56 14.44 7.28
N GLY A 108 9.11 15.66 7.60
CA GLY A 108 7.69 16.02 7.66
C GLY A 108 6.94 15.80 6.34
N GLU A 109 7.59 15.97 5.19
CA GLU A 109 6.95 15.70 3.90
C GLU A 109 6.69 14.20 3.70
N THR A 110 7.51 13.32 4.29
CA THR A 110 7.29 11.87 4.23
C THR A 110 6.08 11.42 5.06
N ILE A 111 5.65 12.22 6.04
CA ILE A 111 4.45 11.99 6.86
C ILE A 111 3.19 12.49 6.14
N ARG A 112 3.33 13.57 5.35
CA ARG A 112 2.25 14.09 4.49
C ARG A 112 2.01 13.25 3.25
N SER A 113 2.98 12.42 2.87
CA SER A 113 2.95 11.61 1.65
C SER A 113 2.17 10.32 1.81
#